data_AF-A0A0P9VBW0-F1
#
_entry.id   AF-A0A0P9VBW0-F1
#
_cell.length_a   1.000
_cell.length_b   1.000
_cell.length_c   1.000
_cell.angle_alpha   90.00
_cell.angle_beta   90.00
_cell.angle_gamma   90.00
#
_symmetry.space_group_name_H-M   'P 1'
#
loop_
_entity.id
_entity.type
_entity.pdbx_description
1 polymer ?
#
loop_
_entity_poly.entity_id
_entity_poly.type
_entity_poly.pdbx_seq_one_letter_code
_entity_poly.pdbx_strand_id
1 'polypeptide(L)'
;MLTALVKGHARVMPGLMERIKMGIWAWLTGKHAYAKANASMARTHDQKPVEIAGGFLTAPSINYHGLCKQSPGKAWVLSWNDATPDGRRGGHREEGEGRYILVDLINNAIVVNARMPRPNNGAVADNGSFCLEDWHFGSTLSGTFHVFTSQGLPIITKALTANILQSGISRNGLLAYCLTANSPTEDGRKLALFDLKEGVELFAVTPHRAFERIGFDEKLIQLVVKVSGGGEYRYGADGALVDEDAADAALLSSTNYTDVILTAEAMLKVACSVSELERILAAVIGSRALGADDNPAWKPTALKVQGLAHEALGQAREAIGCYEEALRLNSKIGVKRKLDALMKRL
;
A
#
# COMPACT_ATOMS: atom_id res chain seq x y z
N MET A 1 10.94 -51.73 26.38
CA MET A 1 10.34 -52.99 26.90
C MET A 1 8.91 -52.64 27.28
N LEU A 2 7.92 -53.36 26.74
CA LEU A 2 6.47 -52.99 26.71
C LEU A 2 6.21 -51.72 25.82
N THR A 3 5.18 -51.51 24.98
CA THR A 3 3.74 -51.94 24.84
C THR A 3 2.82 -51.38 25.96
N ALA A 4 1.54 -50.98 25.80
CA ALA A 4 0.54 -50.85 24.72
C ALA A 4 -0.53 -49.81 25.20
N LEU A 5 -1.52 -49.23 24.48
CA LEU A 5 -1.91 -49.04 23.06
C LEU A 5 -2.74 -47.71 23.03
N VAL A 6 -3.81 -47.35 22.27
CA VAL A 6 -4.78 -47.91 21.29
C VAL A 6 -4.94 -46.86 20.13
N LYS A 7 -5.89 -47.03 19.19
CA LYS A 7 -6.16 -46.20 18.00
C LYS A 7 -7.33 -45.19 18.19
N GLY A 8 -7.36 -44.10 17.40
CA GLY A 8 -8.52 -43.19 17.25
C GLY A 8 -8.63 -42.61 15.83
N HIS A 9 -9.59 -43.11 15.04
CA HIS A 9 -9.75 -42.88 13.59
C HIS A 9 -9.62 -41.43 13.08
N ALA A 10 -8.72 -41.20 12.12
CA ALA A 10 -8.76 -40.05 11.22
C ALA A 10 -9.74 -40.32 10.06
N ARG A 11 -10.79 -39.50 9.93
CA ARG A 11 -11.80 -39.64 8.86
C ARG A 11 -11.51 -38.68 7.71
N VAL A 12 -10.65 -39.10 6.79
CA VAL A 12 -10.33 -38.34 5.57
C VAL A 12 -11.60 -38.15 4.74
N MET A 13 -11.95 -36.90 4.40
CA MET A 13 -12.97 -36.59 3.41
C MET A 13 -12.33 -36.46 2.02
N PRO A 14 -12.60 -37.37 1.07
CA PRO A 14 -12.27 -37.13 -0.34
C PRO A 14 -13.13 -35.98 -0.88
N GLY A 15 -12.51 -35.05 -1.62
CA GLY A 15 -13.20 -33.94 -2.29
C GLY A 15 -12.51 -32.57 -2.17
N LEU A 16 -11.74 -32.32 -1.10
CA LEU A 16 -11.10 -30.99 -0.91
C LEU A 16 -9.97 -30.75 -1.94
N MET A 17 -9.09 -31.74 -2.14
CA MET A 17 -8.04 -31.69 -3.18
C MET A 17 -8.58 -31.74 -4.61
N GLU A 18 -9.84 -32.12 -4.80
CA GLU A 18 -10.47 -32.22 -6.12
C GLU A 18 -11.07 -30.87 -6.53
N ARG A 19 -11.76 -30.18 -5.61
CA ARG A 19 -12.26 -28.81 -5.82
C ARG A 19 -11.13 -27.81 -6.12
N ILE A 20 -9.99 -27.94 -5.43
CA ILE A 20 -8.81 -27.08 -5.68
C ILE A 20 -8.25 -27.31 -7.10
N LYS A 21 -8.25 -28.55 -7.61
CA LYS A 21 -7.83 -28.85 -9.00
C LYS A 21 -8.84 -28.37 -10.05
N MET A 22 -10.13 -28.46 -9.77
CA MET A 22 -11.19 -28.03 -10.69
C MET A 22 -11.16 -26.51 -10.95
N GLY A 23 -10.93 -25.68 -9.91
CA GLY A 23 -10.87 -24.22 -10.08
C GLY A 23 -9.76 -23.76 -11.02
N ILE A 24 -8.55 -24.31 -10.86
CA ILE A 24 -7.39 -23.98 -11.69
C ILE A 24 -7.58 -24.45 -13.14
N TRP A 25 -8.14 -25.64 -13.35
CA TRP A 25 -8.40 -26.15 -14.71
C TRP A 25 -9.47 -25.35 -15.46
N ALA A 26 -10.55 -24.91 -14.80
CA ALA A 26 -11.60 -24.11 -15.42
C ALA A 26 -11.08 -22.74 -15.93
N TRP A 27 -10.10 -22.15 -15.23
CA TRP A 27 -9.43 -20.92 -15.65
C TRP A 27 -8.45 -21.15 -16.81
N LEU A 28 -7.67 -22.25 -16.78
CA LEU A 28 -6.73 -22.60 -17.85
C LEU A 28 -7.44 -23.01 -19.16
N THR A 29 -8.62 -23.63 -19.11
CA THR A 29 -9.41 -23.94 -20.31
C THR A 29 -10.32 -22.78 -20.70
N GLY A 30 -9.75 -21.75 -21.34
CA GLY A 30 -10.44 -20.50 -21.71
C GLY A 30 -11.74 -20.67 -22.52
N LYS A 31 -12.86 -20.86 -21.82
CA LYS A 31 -14.23 -20.96 -22.38
C LYS A 31 -15.27 -20.15 -21.59
N HIS A 32 -14.88 -19.02 -21.02
CA HIS A 32 -15.85 -17.96 -20.79
C HIS A 32 -16.24 -17.35 -22.14
N ALA A 33 -17.49 -17.55 -22.53
CA ALA A 33 -18.02 -17.00 -23.78
C ALA A 33 -18.16 -15.47 -23.65
N TYR A 34 -17.20 -14.74 -24.22
CA TYR A 34 -17.31 -13.29 -24.42
C TYR A 34 -18.48 -12.99 -25.35
N ALA A 35 -19.65 -12.73 -24.76
CA ALA A 35 -20.87 -12.41 -25.49
C ALA A 35 -20.72 -11.05 -26.19
N LYS A 36 -20.34 -11.06 -27.48
CA LYS A 36 -20.44 -9.89 -28.35
C LYS A 36 -21.91 -9.49 -28.49
N ALA A 37 -22.34 -8.54 -27.67
CA ALA A 37 -23.61 -7.86 -27.84
C ALA A 37 -23.54 -6.97 -29.09
N ASN A 38 -24.04 -7.48 -30.22
CA ASN A 38 -24.18 -6.69 -31.45
C ASN A 38 -25.15 -5.53 -31.20
N ALA A 39 -24.63 -4.30 -31.21
CA ALA A 39 -25.41 -3.08 -30.95
C ALA A 39 -25.65 -2.29 -32.25
N SER A 40 -26.61 -2.74 -33.07
CA SER A 40 -27.11 -2.00 -34.23
C SER A 40 -28.39 -1.23 -33.90
N MET A 41 -28.25 -0.10 -33.20
CA MET A 41 -29.29 0.93 -33.10
C MET A 41 -28.64 2.31 -33.14
N ALA A 42 -29.18 3.20 -33.97
CA ALA A 42 -28.74 4.59 -34.05
C ALA A 42 -29.02 5.29 -32.71
N ARG A 43 -27.97 5.82 -32.07
CA ARG A 43 -28.11 6.59 -30.83
C ARG A 43 -28.41 8.06 -31.16
N THR A 44 -29.42 8.61 -30.52
CA THR A 44 -29.59 10.07 -30.41
C THR A 44 -28.42 10.64 -29.61
N HIS A 45 -27.90 11.80 -30.04
CA HIS A 45 -26.50 12.14 -29.78
C HIS A 45 -26.22 12.82 -28.42
N ASP A 46 -27.27 13.21 -27.68
CA ASP A 46 -27.19 14.18 -26.58
C ASP A 46 -27.20 13.59 -25.15
N GLN A 47 -27.42 12.28 -24.99
CA GLN A 47 -27.34 11.65 -23.65
C GLN A 47 -25.94 11.13 -23.36
N LYS A 48 -25.33 11.65 -22.29
CA LYS A 48 -24.14 11.06 -21.66
C LYS A 48 -24.55 9.71 -21.05
N PRO A 49 -23.76 8.63 -21.19
CA PRO A 49 -24.09 7.33 -20.60
C PRO A 49 -23.94 7.33 -19.08
N VAL A 50 -23.20 8.31 -18.55
CA VAL A 50 -22.82 8.41 -17.14
C VAL A 50 -22.85 9.85 -16.64
N GLU A 51 -23.10 9.99 -15.35
CA GLU A 51 -22.96 11.21 -14.57
C GLU A 51 -21.88 11.00 -13.50
N ILE A 52 -21.10 12.04 -13.18
CA ILE A 52 -20.01 11.96 -12.19
C ILE A 52 -20.15 13.11 -11.20
N ALA A 53 -20.30 12.80 -9.91
CA ALA A 53 -20.47 13.77 -8.84
C ALA A 53 -19.92 13.23 -7.51
N GLY A 54 -19.24 14.08 -6.72
CA GLY A 54 -18.80 13.73 -5.36
C GLY A 54 -17.83 12.54 -5.24
N GLY A 55 -17.15 12.14 -6.32
CA GLY A 55 -16.33 10.92 -6.36
C GLY A 55 -17.09 9.65 -6.75
N PHE A 56 -18.39 9.76 -7.03
CA PHE A 56 -19.24 8.67 -7.52
C PHE A 56 -19.55 8.83 -9.01
N LEU A 57 -19.85 7.71 -9.66
CA LEU A 57 -20.35 7.63 -11.01
C LEU A 57 -21.71 6.90 -11.01
N THR A 58 -22.70 7.45 -11.70
CA THR A 58 -24.01 6.84 -11.94
C THR A 58 -24.17 6.59 -13.45
N ALA A 59 -24.66 5.41 -13.84
CA ALA A 59 -24.99 5.06 -15.22
C ALA A 59 -26.41 4.45 -15.28
N PRO A 60 -27.47 5.27 -15.44
CA PRO A 60 -28.85 4.82 -15.34
C PRO A 60 -29.23 3.74 -16.37
N SER A 61 -28.69 3.85 -17.58
CA SER A 61 -28.91 2.94 -18.72
C SER A 61 -28.52 1.47 -18.46
N ILE A 62 -27.70 1.22 -17.44
CA ILE A 62 -27.24 -0.13 -17.05
C ILE A 62 -27.51 -0.44 -15.57
N ASN A 63 -28.39 0.33 -14.92
CA ASN A 63 -28.67 0.33 -13.48
C ASN A 63 -27.39 0.20 -12.64
N TYR A 64 -26.54 1.23 -12.68
CA TYR A 64 -25.25 1.23 -12.01
C TYR A 64 -25.01 2.53 -11.25
N HIS A 65 -24.41 2.41 -10.07
CA HIS A 65 -23.84 3.49 -9.28
C HIS A 65 -22.62 2.92 -8.53
N GLY A 66 -21.56 3.72 -8.33
CA GLY A 66 -20.36 3.28 -7.62
C GLY A 66 -19.33 4.39 -7.39
N LEU A 67 -18.29 4.11 -6.60
CA LEU A 67 -17.11 4.99 -6.47
C LEU A 67 -16.35 5.05 -7.78
N CYS A 68 -15.60 6.13 -8.05
CA CYS A 68 -14.84 6.26 -9.30
C CYS A 68 -13.54 7.06 -9.16
N LYS A 69 -12.64 6.88 -10.13
CA LYS A 69 -11.51 7.78 -10.39
C LYS A 69 -11.38 8.04 -11.89
N GLN A 70 -11.15 9.31 -12.25
CA GLN A 70 -10.82 9.72 -13.62
C GLN A 70 -9.31 9.56 -13.86
N SER A 71 -8.94 9.29 -15.11
CA SER A 71 -7.55 9.39 -15.58
C SER A 71 -7.02 10.83 -15.43
N PRO A 72 -5.70 11.05 -15.25
CA PRO A 72 -5.12 12.39 -15.20
C PRO A 72 -5.51 13.32 -16.37
N GLY A 73 -5.58 12.78 -17.60
CA GLY A 73 -6.04 13.47 -18.81
C GLY A 73 -7.56 13.53 -18.98
N LYS A 74 -8.34 12.98 -18.04
CA LYS A 74 -9.81 12.96 -17.97
C LYS A 74 -10.54 12.33 -19.18
N ALA A 75 -9.82 11.58 -20.02
CA ALA A 75 -10.39 10.81 -21.13
C ALA A 75 -11.14 9.56 -20.65
N TRP A 76 -10.72 8.98 -19.51
CA TRP A 76 -11.27 7.75 -18.96
C TRP A 76 -11.77 7.93 -17.53
N VAL A 77 -12.75 7.12 -17.14
CA VAL A 77 -13.13 6.92 -15.74
C VAL A 77 -13.35 5.44 -15.46
N LEU A 78 -12.66 4.94 -14.43
CA LEU A 78 -12.92 3.64 -13.81
C LEU A 78 -13.91 3.86 -12.67
N SER A 79 -14.91 2.99 -12.56
CA SER A 79 -15.80 2.95 -11.40
C SER A 79 -16.00 1.53 -10.90
N TRP A 80 -16.16 1.37 -9.58
CA TRP A 80 -16.46 0.11 -8.92
C TRP A 80 -17.54 0.28 -7.83
N ASN A 81 -18.24 -0.82 -7.55
CA ASN A 81 -19.20 -0.95 -6.46
C ASN A 81 -18.98 -2.29 -5.76
N ASP A 82 -18.63 -2.24 -4.47
CA ASP A 82 -18.47 -3.39 -3.58
C ASP A 82 -19.78 -3.79 -2.86
N ALA A 83 -20.93 -3.64 -3.52
CA ALA A 83 -22.21 -4.16 -3.07
C ALA A 83 -22.59 -5.43 -3.84
N THR A 84 -23.38 -6.30 -3.20
CA THR A 84 -24.04 -7.44 -3.84
C THR A 84 -24.87 -7.03 -5.07
N PRO A 85 -25.17 -7.95 -6.01
CA PRO A 85 -25.89 -7.61 -7.25
C PRO A 85 -27.30 -7.01 -7.06
N ASP A 86 -27.91 -7.18 -5.89
CA ASP A 86 -29.19 -6.62 -5.48
C ASP A 86 -29.08 -5.30 -4.69
N GLY A 87 -27.85 -4.80 -4.49
CA GLY A 87 -27.53 -3.58 -3.75
C GLY A 87 -27.67 -3.68 -2.23
N ARG A 88 -28.04 -4.83 -1.65
CA ARG A 88 -28.44 -4.93 -0.24
C ARG A 88 -27.29 -5.04 0.77
N ARG A 89 -26.12 -5.53 0.35
CA ARG A 89 -24.96 -5.72 1.26
C ARG A 89 -23.68 -5.25 0.61
N GLY A 90 -23.10 -4.18 1.15
CA GLY A 90 -21.71 -3.78 0.90
C GLY A 90 -20.75 -4.32 1.96
N GLY A 91 -19.45 -4.23 1.71
CA GLY A 91 -18.42 -4.59 2.69
C GLY A 91 -18.35 -6.10 2.98
N HIS A 92 -17.90 -6.45 4.20
CA HIS A 92 -17.60 -7.84 4.60
C HIS A 92 -18.74 -8.81 4.33
N ARG A 93 -18.44 -9.88 3.59
CA ARG A 93 -19.35 -10.96 3.19
C ARG A 93 -18.59 -12.18 2.70
N GLU A 94 -19.26 -13.33 2.74
CA GLU A 94 -18.73 -14.63 2.28
C GLU A 94 -19.01 -14.90 0.78
N GLU A 95 -19.94 -14.16 0.17
CA GLU A 95 -20.37 -14.34 -1.21
C GLU A 95 -21.00 -13.07 -1.81
N GLY A 96 -21.30 -13.09 -3.11
CA GLY A 96 -22.01 -12.04 -3.84
C GLY A 96 -21.06 -11.00 -4.45
N GLU A 97 -20.78 -11.17 -5.74
CA GLU A 97 -19.86 -10.33 -6.50
C GLU A 97 -20.31 -8.86 -6.58
N GLY A 98 -19.35 -7.96 -6.42
CA GLY A 98 -19.49 -6.57 -6.83
C GLY A 98 -19.49 -6.40 -8.35
N ARG A 99 -19.40 -5.14 -8.80
CA ARG A 99 -19.41 -4.77 -10.21
C ARG A 99 -18.47 -3.60 -10.47
N TYR A 100 -17.81 -3.59 -11.62
CA TYR A 100 -17.00 -2.47 -12.05
C TYR A 100 -17.21 -2.16 -13.54
N ILE A 101 -17.02 -0.90 -13.91
CA ILE A 101 -17.12 -0.44 -15.30
C ILE A 101 -15.93 0.48 -15.65
N LEU A 102 -15.48 0.41 -16.90
CA LEU A 102 -14.59 1.41 -17.50
C LEU A 102 -15.38 2.17 -18.57
N VAL A 103 -15.24 3.49 -18.56
CA VAL A 103 -15.95 4.40 -19.47
C VAL A 103 -14.95 5.28 -20.20
N ASP A 104 -15.05 5.26 -21.52
CA ASP A 104 -14.44 6.25 -22.42
C ASP A 104 -15.34 7.49 -22.45
N LEU A 105 -14.83 8.60 -21.93
CA LEU A 105 -15.56 9.87 -21.85
C LEU A 105 -15.46 10.69 -23.14
N ILE A 106 -14.52 10.36 -24.04
CA ILE A 106 -14.37 10.99 -25.36
C ILE A 106 -15.36 10.36 -26.34
N ASN A 107 -15.37 9.03 -26.42
CA ASN A 107 -16.28 8.26 -27.28
C ASN A 107 -17.65 7.99 -26.64
N ASN A 108 -17.92 8.58 -25.46
CA ASN A 108 -19.23 8.56 -24.78
C ASN A 108 -19.75 7.11 -24.56
N ALA A 109 -18.85 6.20 -24.16
CA ALA A 109 -19.07 4.75 -24.23
C ALA A 109 -18.58 3.99 -22.98
N ILE A 110 -19.41 3.07 -22.49
CA ILE A 110 -19.00 2.09 -21.46
C ILE A 110 -18.33 0.92 -22.18
N VAL A 111 -17.01 0.76 -22.01
CA VAL A 111 -16.19 -0.20 -22.75
C VAL A 111 -15.96 -1.51 -21.99
N VAL A 112 -15.94 -1.46 -20.66
CA VAL A 112 -15.91 -2.63 -19.77
C VAL A 112 -17.08 -2.55 -18.81
N ASN A 113 -17.76 -3.68 -18.59
CA ASN A 113 -18.85 -3.85 -17.64
C ASN A 113 -18.79 -5.28 -17.09
N ALA A 114 -18.17 -5.45 -15.93
CA ALA A 114 -17.71 -6.74 -15.44
C ALA A 114 -17.92 -6.92 -13.93
N ARG A 115 -17.61 -8.11 -13.42
CA ARG A 115 -17.77 -8.52 -12.02
C ARG A 115 -16.46 -9.00 -11.43
N MET A 116 -16.42 -8.98 -10.10
CA MET A 116 -15.30 -9.36 -9.25
C MET A 116 -15.88 -9.64 -7.85
N PRO A 117 -15.33 -10.56 -7.05
CA PRO A 117 -15.76 -10.80 -5.67
C PRO A 117 -15.96 -9.51 -4.86
N ARG A 118 -14.90 -8.71 -4.68
CA ARG A 118 -14.88 -7.50 -3.85
C ARG A 118 -14.08 -6.35 -4.49
N PRO A 119 -14.55 -5.78 -5.60
CA PRO A 119 -13.83 -4.72 -6.31
C PRO A 119 -13.71 -3.47 -5.44
N ASN A 120 -12.49 -3.08 -5.13
CA ASN A 120 -12.14 -1.93 -4.31
C ASN A 120 -11.02 -1.10 -4.97
N ASN A 121 -10.76 0.10 -4.42
CA ASN A 121 -9.73 1.07 -4.77
C ASN A 121 -8.99 0.83 -6.11
N GLY A 122 -9.54 1.37 -7.21
CA GLY A 122 -8.88 1.34 -8.52
C GLY A 122 -8.23 2.66 -8.92
N ALA A 123 -7.50 2.64 -10.04
CA ALA A 123 -6.98 3.82 -10.75
C ALA A 123 -6.88 3.54 -12.26
N VAL A 124 -6.89 4.57 -13.10
CA VAL A 124 -6.89 4.46 -14.57
C VAL A 124 -5.93 5.45 -15.22
N ALA A 125 -5.22 4.99 -16.24
CA ALA A 125 -4.23 5.74 -17.02
C ALA A 125 -4.86 6.51 -18.19
N ASP A 126 -4.10 7.41 -18.83
CA ASP A 126 -4.58 8.18 -20.00
C ASP A 126 -4.78 7.29 -21.24
N ASN A 127 -4.14 6.11 -21.29
CA ASN A 127 -4.36 5.09 -22.33
C ASN A 127 -5.57 4.16 -22.05
N GLY A 128 -6.27 4.37 -20.93
CA GLY A 128 -7.44 3.59 -20.50
C GLY A 128 -7.12 2.24 -19.85
N SER A 129 -5.86 1.83 -19.77
CA SER A 129 -5.45 0.74 -18.87
C SER A 129 -5.73 1.13 -17.42
N PHE A 130 -6.07 0.15 -16.57
CA PHE A 130 -6.52 0.42 -15.21
C PHE A 130 -6.13 -0.69 -14.23
N CYS A 131 -5.90 -0.31 -12.98
CA CYS A 131 -5.72 -1.24 -11.88
C CYS A 131 -6.96 -1.26 -10.97
N LEU A 132 -7.25 -2.40 -10.38
CA LEU A 132 -8.37 -2.61 -9.45
C LEU A 132 -8.00 -3.69 -8.44
N GLU A 133 -8.38 -3.50 -7.18
CA GLU A 133 -8.11 -4.44 -6.09
C GLU A 133 -9.31 -5.36 -5.89
N ASP A 134 -9.09 -6.68 -5.80
CA ASP A 134 -10.05 -7.59 -5.19
C ASP A 134 -9.68 -7.78 -3.71
N TRP A 135 -10.59 -7.46 -2.79
CA TRP A 135 -10.40 -7.63 -1.35
C TRP A 135 -10.82 -9.01 -0.82
N HIS A 136 -11.32 -9.91 -1.68
CA HIS A 136 -11.77 -11.27 -1.36
C HIS A 136 -12.91 -11.41 -0.31
N PHE A 137 -13.59 -12.56 -0.37
CA PHE A 137 -14.63 -12.90 0.60
C PHE A 137 -14.07 -13.40 1.94
N GLY A 138 -14.86 -13.23 3.00
CA GLY A 138 -14.54 -13.68 4.35
C GLY A 138 -13.50 -12.81 5.08
N SER A 139 -12.71 -13.45 5.94
CA SER A 139 -11.81 -12.79 6.90
C SER A 139 -10.33 -13.19 6.76
N THR A 140 -9.97 -13.91 5.68
CA THR A 140 -8.58 -14.30 5.40
C THR A 140 -7.79 -13.09 4.94
N LEU A 141 -6.64 -12.81 5.57
CA LEU A 141 -5.74 -11.73 5.12
C LEU A 141 -5.23 -12.05 3.71
N SER A 142 -5.78 -11.37 2.71
CA SER A 142 -5.52 -11.65 1.30
C SER A 142 -6.12 -10.57 0.40
N GLY A 143 -5.74 -10.62 -0.88
CA GLY A 143 -6.38 -9.88 -1.95
C GLY A 143 -5.82 -10.34 -3.30
N THR A 144 -6.34 -9.79 -4.40
CA THR A 144 -5.72 -9.92 -5.72
C THR A 144 -5.56 -8.55 -6.34
N PHE A 145 -4.32 -8.19 -6.67
CA PHE A 145 -4.03 -6.98 -7.42
C PHE A 145 -4.13 -7.28 -8.92
N HIS A 146 -5.07 -6.63 -9.59
CA HIS A 146 -5.24 -6.75 -11.03
C HIS A 146 -4.86 -5.47 -11.75
N VAL A 147 -4.25 -5.62 -12.94
CA VAL A 147 -4.11 -4.54 -13.93
C VAL A 147 -4.64 -5.05 -15.26
N PHE A 148 -5.44 -4.23 -15.94
CA PHE A 148 -6.13 -4.57 -17.18
C PHE A 148 -5.82 -3.54 -18.28
N THR A 149 -5.91 -4.00 -19.53
CA THR A 149 -6.04 -3.14 -20.72
C THR A 149 -7.36 -2.35 -20.70
N SER A 150 -7.48 -1.32 -21.54
CA SER A 150 -8.75 -0.60 -21.79
C SER A 150 -9.90 -1.49 -22.28
N GLN A 151 -9.59 -2.69 -22.79
CA GLN A 151 -10.56 -3.69 -23.25
C GLN A 151 -10.93 -4.71 -22.16
N GLY A 152 -10.45 -4.54 -20.92
CA GLY A 152 -10.72 -5.44 -19.80
C GLY A 152 -9.97 -6.79 -19.86
N LEU A 153 -9.03 -6.94 -20.79
CA LEU A 153 -8.10 -8.10 -20.81
C LEU A 153 -7.02 -7.88 -19.74
N PRO A 154 -6.70 -8.88 -18.90
CA PRO A 154 -5.69 -8.74 -17.84
C PRO A 154 -4.27 -8.60 -18.41
N ILE A 155 -3.46 -7.82 -17.70
CA ILE A 155 -2.01 -7.65 -17.90
C ILE A 155 -1.29 -8.27 -16.68
N ILE A 156 -1.68 -7.84 -15.48
CA ILE A 156 -1.19 -8.37 -14.20
C ILE A 156 -2.37 -8.97 -13.43
N THR A 157 -2.12 -10.08 -12.74
CA THR A 157 -3.03 -10.64 -11.74
C THR A 157 -2.18 -11.32 -10.67
N LYS A 158 -1.87 -10.56 -9.60
CA LYS A 158 -1.04 -10.99 -8.47
C LYS A 158 -1.96 -11.29 -7.30
N ALA A 159 -2.21 -12.58 -7.04
CA ALA A 159 -2.83 -13.02 -5.79
C ALA A 159 -1.85 -12.80 -4.63
N LEU A 160 -2.36 -12.37 -3.48
CA LEU A 160 -1.58 -11.94 -2.31
C LEU A 160 -2.13 -12.58 -1.04
N THR A 161 -1.21 -13.04 -0.19
CA THR A 161 -1.45 -13.60 1.15
C THR A 161 -1.50 -12.52 2.25
N ALA A 162 -1.72 -11.26 1.85
CA ALA A 162 -1.87 -10.11 2.72
C ALA A 162 -2.91 -9.16 2.10
N ASN A 163 -3.55 -8.32 2.93
CA ASN A 163 -4.46 -7.29 2.42
C ASN A 163 -3.68 -6.24 1.63
N ILE A 164 -4.26 -5.75 0.54
CA ILE A 164 -3.74 -4.58 -0.17
C ILE A 164 -4.00 -3.34 0.70
N LEU A 165 -2.98 -2.49 0.85
CA LEU A 165 -3.04 -1.23 1.60
C LEU A 165 -3.19 -0.04 0.64
N GLN A 166 -2.51 -0.10 -0.51
CA GLN A 166 -2.58 0.93 -1.54
C GLN A 166 -2.12 0.34 -2.89
N SER A 167 -2.73 0.79 -3.98
CA SER A 167 -2.25 0.49 -5.33
C SER A 167 -2.36 1.71 -6.25
N GLY A 168 -1.69 1.65 -7.39
CA GLY A 168 -1.75 2.71 -8.40
C GLY A 168 -1.19 2.29 -9.75
N ILE A 169 -1.61 3.02 -10.79
CA ILE A 169 -1.12 2.91 -12.16
C ILE A 169 -0.52 4.25 -12.60
N SER A 170 0.55 4.18 -13.39
CA SER A 170 1.18 5.34 -14.05
C SER A 170 0.22 6.03 -15.02
N ARG A 171 0.49 7.31 -15.33
CA ARG A 171 -0.34 8.10 -16.25
C ARG A 171 -0.25 7.55 -17.68
N ASN A 172 0.94 7.12 -18.11
CA ASN A 172 1.13 6.50 -19.42
C ASN A 172 0.63 5.05 -19.50
N GLY A 173 0.32 4.41 -18.37
CA GLY A 173 -0.18 3.04 -18.29
C GLY A 173 0.88 1.97 -18.63
N LEU A 174 2.16 2.27 -18.44
CA LEU A 174 3.29 1.33 -18.63
C LEU A 174 3.81 0.73 -17.32
N LEU A 175 3.51 1.36 -16.18
CA LEU A 175 3.92 0.93 -14.84
C LEU A 175 2.74 0.88 -13.86
N ALA A 176 2.78 -0.02 -12.89
CA ALA A 176 1.89 -0.05 -11.72
C ALA A 176 2.65 -0.41 -10.44
N TYR A 177 2.06 -0.09 -9.28
CA TYR A 177 2.52 -0.62 -7.99
C TYR A 177 1.39 -1.22 -7.16
N CYS A 178 1.76 -2.16 -6.30
CA CYS A 178 0.94 -2.66 -5.21
C CYS A 178 1.72 -2.59 -3.90
N LEU A 179 1.09 -2.06 -2.85
CA LEU A 179 1.59 -2.01 -1.49
C LEU A 179 0.65 -2.82 -0.59
N THR A 180 1.19 -3.77 0.15
CA THR A 180 0.43 -4.60 1.10
C THR A 180 0.54 -4.12 2.54
N ALA A 181 -0.46 -4.45 3.34
CA ALA A 181 -0.46 -4.28 4.78
C ALA A 181 0.54 -5.22 5.47
N ASN A 182 0.86 -4.95 6.73
CA ASN A 182 1.70 -5.82 7.54
C ASN A 182 0.94 -7.11 7.93
N SER A 183 1.53 -8.27 7.64
CA SER A 183 0.97 -9.61 7.90
C SER A 183 2.09 -10.57 8.36
N PRO A 184 1.76 -11.78 8.85
CA PRO A 184 2.76 -12.82 9.16
C PRO A 184 3.14 -13.69 7.94
N THR A 185 2.84 -13.24 6.72
CA THR A 185 3.00 -14.00 5.46
C THR A 185 4.08 -13.39 4.57
N GLU A 186 4.45 -14.07 3.47
CA GLU A 186 5.51 -13.59 2.58
C GLU A 186 5.18 -12.27 1.87
N ASP A 187 3.89 -12.03 1.60
CA ASP A 187 3.38 -10.75 1.08
C ASP A 187 3.26 -9.66 2.18
N GLY A 188 3.72 -9.90 3.40
CA GLY A 188 3.62 -8.94 4.50
C GLY A 188 4.51 -7.71 4.30
N ARG A 189 3.90 -6.52 4.32
CA ARG A 189 4.58 -5.21 4.17
C ARG A 189 5.51 -5.22 2.94
N LYS A 190 4.94 -5.47 1.76
CA LYS A 190 5.64 -5.46 0.47
C LYS A 190 5.19 -4.28 -0.37
N LEU A 191 6.15 -3.64 -1.03
CA LEU A 191 5.95 -2.73 -2.15
C LEU A 191 6.49 -3.43 -3.39
N ALA A 192 5.62 -3.67 -4.35
CA ALA A 192 5.96 -4.26 -5.65
C ALA A 192 5.73 -3.25 -6.78
N LEU A 193 6.63 -3.26 -7.77
CA LEU A 193 6.52 -2.50 -9.02
C LEU A 193 6.35 -3.49 -10.19
N PHE A 194 5.50 -3.14 -11.15
CA PHE A 194 5.20 -3.95 -12.32
C PHE A 194 5.45 -3.17 -13.61
N ASP A 195 6.07 -3.84 -14.60
CA ASP A 195 6.09 -3.39 -15.99
C ASP A 195 4.85 -3.97 -16.71
N LEU A 196 4.02 -3.08 -17.25
CA LEU A 196 2.75 -3.41 -17.91
C LEU A 196 2.88 -3.60 -19.42
N LYS A 197 4.04 -3.30 -20.01
CA LYS A 197 4.36 -3.58 -21.40
C LYS A 197 4.87 -5.01 -21.57
N GLU A 198 5.74 -5.45 -20.65
CA GLU A 198 6.25 -6.83 -20.61
C GLU A 198 5.38 -7.76 -19.74
N GLY A 199 4.53 -7.21 -18.87
CA GLY A 199 3.59 -7.98 -18.05
C GLY A 199 4.23 -8.67 -16.83
N VAL A 200 5.27 -8.07 -16.25
CA VAL A 200 6.11 -8.69 -15.20
C VAL A 200 6.18 -7.86 -13.92
N GLU A 201 6.41 -8.54 -12.80
CA GLU A 201 6.86 -7.93 -11.55
C GLU A 201 8.36 -7.62 -11.66
N LEU A 202 8.74 -6.36 -11.49
CA LEU A 202 10.14 -5.91 -11.54
C LEU A 202 10.84 -6.14 -10.20
N PHE A 203 10.15 -5.84 -9.09
CA PHE A 203 10.62 -6.14 -7.73
C PHE A 203 9.44 -6.29 -6.76
N ALA A 204 9.70 -6.90 -5.60
CA ALA A 204 8.83 -6.89 -4.43
C ALA A 204 9.67 -6.76 -3.13
N VAL A 205 9.90 -5.53 -2.67
CA VAL A 205 10.75 -5.22 -1.50
C VAL A 205 9.90 -4.90 -0.28
N THR A 206 10.48 -5.00 0.92
CA THR A 206 9.85 -4.48 2.15
C THR A 206 10.28 -3.03 2.36
N PRO A 207 9.36 -2.03 2.37
CA PRO A 207 9.76 -0.63 2.50
C PRO A 207 10.57 -0.34 3.76
N HIS A 208 11.82 0.07 3.58
CA HIS A 208 12.76 0.40 4.66
C HIS A 208 12.43 1.71 5.38
N ARG A 209 11.69 2.59 4.71
CA ARG A 209 11.38 3.97 5.12
C ARG A 209 9.86 4.23 5.08
N ALA A 210 9.42 5.29 5.77
CA ALA A 210 8.02 5.70 5.83
C ALA A 210 7.57 6.46 4.58
N PHE A 211 6.26 6.50 4.33
CA PHE A 211 5.66 7.05 3.11
C PHE A 211 4.28 7.65 3.38
N GLU A 212 3.95 8.74 2.68
CA GLU A 212 2.58 9.31 2.63
C GLU A 212 1.90 8.97 1.29
N ARG A 213 2.66 9.02 0.19
CA ARG A 213 2.11 8.82 -1.17
C ARG A 213 3.17 8.25 -2.10
N ILE A 214 2.74 7.37 -3.01
CA ILE A 214 3.60 6.79 -4.03
C ILE A 214 3.08 7.22 -5.41
N GLY A 215 3.99 7.75 -6.22
CA GLY A 215 3.81 8.06 -7.64
C GLY A 215 4.95 7.47 -8.47
N PHE A 216 5.15 7.97 -9.70
CA PHE A 216 6.08 7.40 -10.67
C PHE A 216 6.97 8.47 -11.29
N ASP A 217 8.23 8.14 -11.57
CA ASP A 217 8.98 8.72 -12.69
C ASP A 217 8.89 7.75 -13.87
N GLU A 218 8.12 8.15 -14.89
CA GLU A 218 7.84 7.34 -16.07
C GLU A 218 9.02 7.28 -17.07
N LYS A 219 10.01 8.18 -16.96
CA LYS A 219 11.19 8.18 -17.84
C LYS A 219 12.30 7.31 -17.28
N LEU A 220 12.45 7.28 -15.95
CA LEU A 220 13.50 6.54 -15.26
C LEU A 220 13.06 5.16 -14.76
N ILE A 221 11.76 4.85 -14.85
CA ILE A 221 11.15 3.62 -14.32
C ILE A 221 11.40 3.51 -12.81
N GLN A 222 10.89 4.49 -12.08
CA GLN A 222 11.08 4.63 -10.63
C GLN A 222 9.75 4.87 -9.92
N LEU A 223 9.64 4.38 -8.68
CA LEU A 223 8.58 4.81 -7.76
C LEU A 223 9.05 6.01 -6.96
N VAL A 224 8.34 7.13 -7.08
CA VAL A 224 8.59 8.36 -6.33
C VAL A 224 7.74 8.34 -5.07
N VAL A 225 8.39 8.25 -3.91
CA VAL A 225 7.76 8.16 -2.60
C VAL A 225 7.84 9.52 -1.91
N LYS A 226 6.70 10.10 -1.57
CA LYS A 226 6.59 11.40 -0.90
C LYS A 226 6.40 11.22 0.60
N VAL A 227 7.02 12.08 1.39
CA VAL A 227 6.98 12.09 2.86
C VAL A 227 6.06 13.21 3.36
N SER A 228 5.38 13.00 4.50
CA SER A 228 4.48 14.00 5.08
C SER A 228 5.21 15.29 5.45
N GLY A 229 4.66 16.43 5.05
CA GLY A 229 5.27 17.75 5.26
C GLY A 229 6.20 18.20 4.13
N GLY A 230 6.77 17.28 3.37
CA GLY A 230 7.61 17.58 2.21
C GLY A 230 8.74 16.58 2.01
N GLY A 231 9.47 16.75 0.90
CA GLY A 231 10.52 15.82 0.50
C GLY A 231 10.00 14.56 -0.19
N GLU A 232 10.88 13.91 -0.93
CA GLU A 232 10.60 12.67 -1.65
C GLU A 232 11.90 11.90 -1.92
N TYR A 233 11.77 10.59 -2.07
CA TYR A 233 12.84 9.66 -2.42
C TYR A 233 12.33 8.61 -3.42
N ARG A 234 13.23 7.78 -3.96
CA ARG A 234 12.98 6.92 -5.13
C ARG A 234 13.40 5.48 -4.89
N TYR A 235 12.56 4.56 -5.37
CA TYR A 235 12.99 3.18 -5.65
C TYR A 235 13.27 3.01 -7.15
N GLY A 236 14.41 2.38 -7.47
CA GLY A 236 14.79 1.98 -8.83
C GLY A 236 13.97 0.80 -9.36
N ALA A 237 14.12 0.47 -10.64
CA ALA A 237 13.46 -0.68 -11.27
C ALA A 237 13.87 -2.05 -10.67
N ASP A 238 14.95 -2.09 -9.87
CA ASP A 238 15.44 -3.24 -9.09
C ASP A 238 14.92 -3.28 -7.65
N GLY A 239 14.23 -2.23 -7.19
CA GLY A 239 13.79 -2.06 -5.81
C GLY A 239 14.84 -1.52 -4.84
N ALA A 240 16.03 -1.13 -5.33
CA ALA A 240 17.01 -0.40 -4.54
C ALA A 240 16.56 1.06 -4.33
N LEU A 241 17.04 1.70 -3.26
CA LEU A 241 16.88 3.15 -3.10
C LEU A 241 17.88 3.88 -4.01
N VAL A 242 17.40 4.88 -4.76
CA VAL A 242 18.24 5.65 -5.70
C VAL A 242 18.95 6.82 -5.00
N ASP A 243 18.34 7.33 -3.93
CA ASP A 243 18.68 8.59 -3.27
C ASP A 243 18.58 8.46 -1.73
N GLU A 244 19.31 7.51 -1.12
CA GLU A 244 19.24 7.22 0.34
C GLU A 244 19.45 8.45 1.23
N ASP A 245 20.45 9.29 0.94
CA ASP A 245 20.70 10.54 1.68
C ASP A 245 19.50 11.51 1.61
N ALA A 246 18.78 11.52 0.48
CA ALA A 246 17.58 12.34 0.28
C ALA A 246 16.37 11.73 1.01
N ALA A 247 16.27 10.40 1.08
CA ALA A 247 15.27 9.71 1.88
C ALA A 247 15.39 10.09 3.36
N ASP A 248 16.59 10.00 3.94
CA ASP A 248 16.80 10.36 5.34
C ASP A 248 16.67 11.86 5.59
N ALA A 249 17.12 12.72 4.65
CA ALA A 249 16.88 14.15 4.74
C ALA A 249 15.37 14.51 4.69
N ALA A 250 14.58 13.85 3.84
CA ALA A 250 13.14 14.05 3.75
C ALA A 250 12.42 13.60 5.04
N LEU A 251 12.82 12.45 5.59
CA LEU A 251 12.22 11.89 6.81
C LEU A 251 12.58 12.66 8.07
N LEU A 252 13.82 13.16 8.20
CA LEU A 252 14.18 14.11 9.26
C LEU A 252 13.45 15.46 9.13
N SER A 253 12.98 15.79 7.92
CA SER A 253 12.17 16.99 7.64
C SER A 253 10.65 16.73 7.71
N SER A 254 10.23 15.53 8.10
CA SER A 254 8.81 15.13 8.10
C SER A 254 8.00 15.88 9.15
N THR A 255 6.76 16.24 8.83
CA THR A 255 5.80 16.74 9.83
C THR A 255 5.21 15.64 10.71
N ASN A 256 5.37 14.36 10.33
CA ASN A 256 5.04 13.23 11.19
C ASN A 256 6.22 12.93 12.13
N TYR A 257 6.10 13.35 13.40
CA TYR A 257 7.13 13.14 14.41
C TYR A 257 7.52 11.65 14.60
N THR A 258 6.61 10.71 14.31
CA THR A 258 6.91 9.26 14.37
C THR A 258 8.02 8.89 13.39
N ASP A 259 7.96 9.42 12.16
CA ASP A 259 8.92 9.11 11.10
C ASP A 259 10.27 9.76 11.39
N VAL A 260 10.25 11.00 11.90
CA VAL A 260 11.46 11.71 12.35
C VAL A 260 12.19 10.93 13.45
N ILE A 261 11.48 10.54 14.51
CA ILE A 261 12.05 9.85 15.68
C ILE A 261 12.60 8.47 15.29
N LEU A 262 11.87 7.70 14.47
CA LEU A 262 12.31 6.38 14.02
C LEU A 262 13.50 6.45 13.07
N THR A 263 13.54 7.43 12.17
CA THR A 263 14.67 7.64 11.24
C THR A 263 15.90 8.10 12.00
N ALA A 264 15.77 9.07 12.91
CA ALA A 264 16.82 9.49 13.81
C ALA A 264 17.40 8.33 14.63
N GLU A 265 16.57 7.45 15.20
CA GLU A 265 17.05 6.26 15.91
C GLU A 265 17.69 5.20 14.97
N ALA A 266 17.37 5.19 13.68
CA ALA A 266 18.03 4.32 12.71
C ALA A 266 19.43 4.86 12.37
N MET A 267 19.54 6.15 12.07
CA MET A 267 20.82 6.80 11.73
C MET A 267 21.81 6.76 12.90
N LEU A 268 21.37 6.99 14.14
CA LEU A 268 22.22 6.94 15.35
C LEU A 268 22.75 5.54 15.70
N LYS A 269 22.51 4.51 14.88
CA LYS A 269 23.10 3.16 14.99
C LYS A 269 24.31 2.95 14.07
N VAL A 270 24.55 3.84 13.11
CA VAL A 270 25.74 3.85 12.25
C VAL A 270 26.68 5.00 12.64
N ALA A 271 27.86 5.07 11.99
CA ALA A 271 28.79 6.17 12.21
C ALA A 271 28.33 7.43 11.46
N CYS A 272 28.02 8.50 12.19
CA CYS A 272 27.64 9.79 11.65
C CYS A 272 28.75 10.84 11.85
N SER A 273 28.86 11.78 10.92
CA SER A 273 29.62 13.03 11.11
C SER A 273 28.93 13.96 12.12
N VAL A 274 29.68 14.94 12.64
CA VAL A 274 29.14 15.94 13.58
C VAL A 274 27.94 16.68 12.97
N SER A 275 27.99 17.06 11.70
CA SER A 275 26.89 17.78 11.03
C SER A 275 25.64 16.91 10.83
N GLU A 276 25.79 15.59 10.67
CA GLU A 276 24.65 14.67 10.69
C GLU A 276 24.03 14.57 12.07
N LEU A 277 24.85 14.45 13.12
CA LEU A 277 24.38 14.42 14.50
C LEU A 277 23.66 15.73 14.91
N GLU A 278 24.16 16.88 14.46
CA GLU A 278 23.50 18.18 14.64
C GLU A 278 22.15 18.25 13.90
N ARG A 279 22.07 17.79 12.66
CA ARG A 279 20.81 17.69 11.90
C ARG A 279 19.81 16.75 12.57
N ILE A 280 20.25 15.58 13.02
CA ILE A 280 19.43 14.61 13.74
C ILE A 280 18.92 15.21 15.06
N LEU A 281 19.78 15.88 15.84
CA LEU A 281 19.39 16.53 17.08
C LEU A 281 18.33 17.63 16.85
N ALA A 282 18.55 18.50 15.85
CA ALA A 282 17.61 19.56 15.50
C ALA A 282 16.25 18.99 15.03
N ALA A 283 16.25 17.96 14.20
CA ALA A 283 15.05 17.27 13.74
C ALA A 283 14.27 16.63 14.91
N VAL A 284 14.94 15.95 15.83
CA VAL A 284 14.30 15.34 17.01
C VAL A 284 13.71 16.42 17.93
N ILE A 285 14.41 17.53 18.16
CA ILE A 285 13.86 18.67 18.94
C ILE A 285 12.62 19.25 18.24
N GLY A 286 12.65 19.39 16.91
CA GLY A 286 11.47 19.77 16.12
C GLY A 286 10.31 18.78 16.26
N SER A 287 10.58 17.48 16.21
CA SER A 287 9.56 16.42 16.37
C SER A 287 8.87 16.46 17.73
N ARG A 288 9.60 16.85 18.80
CA ARG A 288 9.03 17.08 20.13
C ARG A 288 8.05 18.25 20.12
N ALA A 289 8.45 19.37 19.53
CA ALA A 289 7.62 20.57 19.38
C ALA A 289 6.41 20.39 18.43
N LEU A 290 6.46 19.41 17.52
CA LEU A 290 5.33 18.98 16.68
C LEU A 290 4.31 18.06 17.40
N GLY A 291 4.44 17.89 18.73
CA GLY A 291 3.48 17.17 19.55
C GLY A 291 3.87 15.76 19.98
N ALA A 292 5.12 15.31 19.73
CA ALA A 292 5.60 14.07 20.33
C ALA A 292 5.70 14.17 21.87
N ASP A 293 5.90 15.37 22.41
CA ASP A 293 5.90 15.60 23.87
C ASP A 293 4.50 15.55 24.49
N ASP A 294 3.45 15.91 23.72
CA ASP A 294 2.05 15.83 24.14
C ASP A 294 1.48 14.40 24.05
N ASN A 295 2.21 13.47 23.41
CA ASN A 295 1.83 12.08 23.25
C ASN A 295 2.60 11.18 24.24
N PRO A 296 1.95 10.65 25.31
CA PRO A 296 2.62 9.83 26.33
C PRO A 296 3.28 8.54 25.80
N ALA A 297 2.84 8.03 24.64
CA ALA A 297 3.46 6.87 24.00
C ALA A 297 4.77 7.21 23.26
N TRP A 298 4.95 8.46 22.83
CA TRP A 298 6.10 8.90 22.03
C TRP A 298 7.10 9.76 22.78
N LYS A 299 6.70 10.59 23.74
CA LYS A 299 7.61 11.43 24.55
C LYS A 299 8.82 10.67 25.12
N PRO A 300 8.69 9.47 25.72
CA PRO A 300 9.84 8.73 26.26
C PRO A 300 10.83 8.30 25.16
N THR A 301 10.32 7.97 23.97
CA THR A 301 11.11 7.60 22.80
C THR A 301 11.82 8.82 22.22
N ALA A 302 11.12 9.95 22.07
CA ALA A 302 11.71 11.20 21.60
C ALA A 302 12.87 11.67 22.49
N LEU A 303 12.67 11.63 23.82
CA LEU A 303 13.71 11.92 24.81
C LEU A 303 14.89 10.94 24.73
N LYS A 304 14.64 9.64 24.59
CA LYS A 304 15.70 8.63 24.34
C LYS A 304 16.54 9.01 23.11
N VAL A 305 15.90 9.35 22.00
CA VAL A 305 16.60 9.63 20.73
C VAL A 305 17.35 10.96 20.81
N GLN A 306 16.80 11.97 21.46
CA GLN A 306 17.52 13.23 21.73
C GLN A 306 18.75 12.99 22.62
N GLY A 307 18.62 12.18 23.67
CA GLY A 307 19.75 11.79 24.54
C GLY A 307 20.84 11.02 23.79
N LEU A 308 20.48 10.16 22.84
CA LEU A 308 21.42 9.45 21.97
C LEU A 308 22.19 10.41 21.05
N ALA A 309 21.52 11.43 20.49
CA ALA A 309 22.18 12.45 19.67
C ALA A 309 23.14 13.33 20.50
N HIS A 310 22.71 13.78 21.69
CA HIS A 310 23.58 14.50 22.64
C HIS A 310 24.80 13.65 23.06
N GLU A 311 24.61 12.36 23.37
CA GLU A 311 25.71 11.46 23.73
C GLU A 311 26.74 11.32 22.61
N ALA A 312 26.27 11.19 21.35
CA ALA A 312 27.13 11.10 20.18
C ALA A 312 27.89 12.42 19.88
N LEU A 313 27.29 13.57 20.19
CA LEU A 313 27.92 14.89 20.15
C LEU A 313 28.87 15.17 21.33
N GLY A 314 29.01 14.23 22.28
CA GLY A 314 29.80 14.42 23.51
C GLY A 314 29.15 15.33 24.56
N GLN A 315 27.89 15.73 24.35
CA GLN A 315 27.09 16.61 25.21
C GLN A 315 26.51 15.80 26.39
N ALA A 316 27.40 15.40 27.29
CA ALA A 316 27.11 14.38 28.31
C ALA A 316 26.06 14.81 29.34
N ARG A 317 25.95 16.11 29.67
CA ARG A 317 24.98 16.61 30.67
C ARG A 317 23.56 16.64 30.10
N GLU A 318 23.47 17.06 28.85
CA GLU A 318 22.27 17.14 28.03
C GLU A 318 21.71 15.73 27.76
N ALA A 319 22.60 14.78 27.45
CA ALA A 319 22.27 13.36 27.32
C ALA A 319 21.72 12.75 28.61
N ILE A 320 22.37 13.03 29.76
CA ILE A 320 21.92 12.57 31.09
C ILE A 320 20.49 13.06 31.37
N GLY A 321 20.21 14.36 31.26
CA GLY A 321 18.88 14.91 31.53
C GLY A 321 17.78 14.31 30.64
N CYS A 322 18.08 14.08 29.36
CA CYS A 322 17.17 13.40 28.44
C CYS A 322 16.89 11.94 28.86
N TYR A 323 17.93 11.21 29.30
CA TYR A 323 17.79 9.82 29.74
C TYR A 323 17.08 9.69 31.09
N GLU A 324 17.30 10.61 32.03
CA GLU A 324 16.59 10.66 33.31
C GLU A 324 15.09 10.92 33.09
N GLU A 325 14.70 11.88 32.25
CA GLU A 325 13.28 12.10 31.94
C GLU A 325 12.68 10.91 31.17
N ALA A 326 13.39 10.34 30.19
CA ALA A 326 12.92 9.15 29.46
C ALA A 326 12.65 7.96 30.40
N LEU A 327 13.53 7.71 31.37
CA LEU A 327 13.39 6.62 32.36
C LEU A 327 12.32 6.91 33.41
N ARG A 328 12.12 8.19 33.79
CA ARG A 328 11.02 8.63 34.67
C ARG A 328 9.66 8.34 34.05
N LEU A 329 9.51 8.54 32.74
CA LEU A 329 8.27 8.29 32.01
C LEU A 329 8.12 6.81 31.60
N ASN A 330 9.21 6.14 31.23
CA ASN A 330 9.23 4.72 30.89
C ASN A 330 10.55 4.06 31.34
N SER A 331 10.52 3.41 32.50
CA SER A 331 11.68 2.72 33.08
C SER A 331 12.23 1.55 32.24
N LYS A 332 11.50 1.12 31.19
CA LYS A 332 11.89 0.06 30.25
C LYS A 332 12.37 0.60 28.89
N ILE A 333 12.52 1.91 28.71
CA ILE A 333 12.92 2.54 27.43
C ILE A 333 14.36 2.20 26.97
N GLY A 334 15.15 1.52 27.82
CA GLY A 334 16.42 0.88 27.46
C GLY A 334 17.70 1.69 27.70
N VAL A 335 17.60 2.98 28.02
CA VAL A 335 18.77 3.88 28.14
C VAL A 335 19.56 3.79 29.45
N LYS A 336 19.08 3.04 30.46
CA LYS A 336 19.67 3.03 31.81
C LYS A 336 21.18 2.74 31.81
N ARG A 337 21.66 1.77 31.05
CA ARG A 337 23.11 1.45 30.98
C ARG A 337 23.96 2.58 30.39
N LYS A 338 23.38 3.43 29.53
CA LYS A 338 24.06 4.62 28.97
C LYS A 338 24.11 5.74 30.01
N LEU A 339 23.00 5.99 30.71
CA LEU A 339 22.97 6.90 31.87
C LEU A 339 24.01 6.49 32.95
N ASP A 340 23.98 5.22 33.39
CA ASP A 340 24.91 4.65 34.38
C ASP A 340 26.39 4.76 33.95
N ALA A 341 26.67 4.87 32.64
CA ALA A 341 28.02 5.00 32.08
C ALA A 341 28.45 6.46 31.90
N LEU A 342 27.53 7.37 31.57
CA LEU A 342 27.80 8.81 31.49
C LEU A 342 28.02 9.43 32.88
N MET A 343 27.23 9.04 33.88
CA MET A 343 27.38 9.50 35.27
C MET A 343 28.70 9.08 35.92
N LYS A 344 29.45 8.14 35.33
CA LYS A 344 30.80 7.71 35.78
C LYS A 344 31.95 8.40 35.05
N ARG A 345 31.64 9.31 34.11
CA ARG A 345 32.59 10.04 33.27
C ARG A 345 32.58 11.55 33.53
N LEU A 346 31.83 11.99 34.54
CA LEU A 346 31.69 13.36 35.03
C LEU A 346 32.10 13.45 36.50
#